data_AF-A0A2M7ERM5-F1
#
_entry.id   AF-A0A2M7ERM5-F1
#
_cell.length_a   1.000
_cell.length_b   1.000
_cell.length_c   1.000
_cell.angle_alpha   90.00
_cell.angle_beta   90.00
_cell.angle_gamma   90.00
#
_symmetry.space_group_name_H-M   'P 1'
#
loop_
_entity.id
_entity.type
_entity.pdbx_description
1 polymer ?
#
loop_
_entity_poly.entity_id
_entity_poly.type
_entity_poly.pdbx_seq_one_letter_code
_entity_poly.pdbx_strand_id
1 'polypeptide(L)'
;MPHDGAPMPTDLPQTPLLADLLGLTAAAVKPAEALLDAATTRLRDRVTADGRVSAGKLEQNQIAAHGLAWLSTYVEALRQMQSWAERLSAEGKFGEPEKLLHQIAFGEYLSQIQGGIPMSQGEILRPQDIGLTQDDRRAFMTAEVATLAEAGNTQAARSQLVEFMRETGVSDGVG
;
A
#
# COMPACT_ATOMS: atom_id res chain seq x y z
N MET A 1 37.29 27.03 -2.24
CA MET A 1 35.98 26.46 -2.57
C MET A 1 36.10 24.95 -2.42
N PRO A 2 35.76 24.36 -1.27
CA PRO A 2 35.92 22.93 -1.09
C PRO A 2 34.67 22.21 -1.62
N HIS A 3 34.85 21.48 -2.73
CA HIS A 3 34.10 20.25 -2.97
C HIS A 3 34.70 19.20 -2.05
N ASP A 4 33.88 18.55 -1.22
CA ASP A 4 34.14 17.23 -0.62
C ASP A 4 32.85 16.73 0.06
N GLY A 5 31.83 16.44 -0.75
CA GLY A 5 30.74 15.57 -0.34
C GLY A 5 31.19 14.14 -0.58
N ALA A 6 31.80 13.50 0.42
CA ALA A 6 32.06 12.06 0.35
C ALA A 6 30.74 11.33 0.00
N PRO A 7 30.77 10.31 -0.88
CA PRO A 7 29.57 9.53 -1.17
C PRO A 7 29.02 8.97 0.14
N MET A 8 27.74 9.25 0.40
CA MET A 8 27.04 8.74 1.58
C MET A 8 27.00 7.20 1.51
N PRO A 9 27.10 6.47 2.63
CA PRO A 9 27.14 4.99 2.65
C PRO A 9 25.89 4.26 2.12
N THR A 10 24.97 4.95 1.45
CA THR A 10 23.70 4.42 0.94
C THR A 10 23.80 3.85 -0.47
N ASP A 11 24.94 3.94 -1.15
CA ASP A 11 25.16 3.38 -2.50
C ASP A 11 25.44 1.87 -2.48
N LEU A 12 24.70 1.11 -1.66
CA LEU A 12 24.52 -0.30 -1.98
C LEU A 12 23.65 -0.33 -3.25
N PRO A 13 24.03 -1.06 -4.31
CA PRO A 13 23.21 -1.19 -5.50
C PRO A 13 21.91 -1.90 -5.13
N GLN A 14 20.88 -1.13 -4.79
CA GLN A 14 19.53 -1.63 -4.61
C GLN A 14 18.98 -1.87 -6.01
N THR A 15 18.70 -3.14 -6.33
CA THR A 15 18.04 -3.47 -7.59
C THR A 15 16.67 -2.77 -7.58
N PRO A 16 16.34 -1.93 -8.59
CA PRO A 16 15.11 -1.14 -8.56
C PRO A 16 13.83 -1.98 -8.50
N LEU A 17 13.89 -3.22 -9.00
CA LEU A 17 12.80 -4.17 -9.03
C LEU A 17 13.07 -5.40 -8.17
N LEU A 18 12.06 -5.82 -7.42
CA LEU A 18 12.02 -7.08 -6.69
C LEU A 18 11.84 -8.25 -7.66
N ALA A 19 12.51 -9.36 -7.34
CA ALA A 19 12.28 -10.62 -8.02
C ALA A 19 10.88 -11.17 -7.70
N ASP A 20 10.28 -11.91 -8.65
CA ASP A 20 8.94 -12.51 -8.51
C ASP A 20 7.86 -11.51 -8.07
N LEU A 21 7.91 -10.28 -8.63
CA LEU A 21 7.05 -9.18 -8.18
C LEU A 21 5.56 -9.53 -8.16
N LEU A 22 5.03 -10.15 -9.23
CA LEU A 22 3.60 -10.50 -9.29
C LEU A 22 3.22 -11.56 -8.26
N GLY A 23 4.10 -12.51 -7.98
CA GLY A 23 3.90 -13.51 -6.94
C GLY A 23 3.85 -12.86 -5.55
N LEU A 24 4.82 -11.98 -5.26
CA LEU A 24 4.87 -11.24 -4.00
C LEU A 24 3.63 -10.38 -3.77
N THR A 25 3.22 -9.59 -4.77
CA THR A 25 2.07 -8.70 -4.64
C THR A 25 0.76 -9.46 -4.57
N ALA A 26 0.59 -10.56 -5.32
CA ALA A 26 -0.57 -11.45 -5.18
C ALA A 26 -0.69 -12.02 -3.77
N ALA A 27 0.42 -12.50 -3.20
CA ALA A 27 0.45 -13.08 -1.86
C ALA A 27 0.13 -12.05 -0.76
N ALA A 28 0.47 -10.77 -0.97
CA ALA A 28 0.20 -9.69 -0.02
C ALA A 28 -1.26 -9.22 0.04
N VAL A 29 -2.06 -9.49 -1.00
CA VAL A 29 -3.49 -9.10 -1.04
C VAL A 29 -4.26 -9.81 0.06
N LYS A 30 -4.14 -11.14 0.18
CA LYS A 30 -4.94 -11.94 1.11
C LYS A 30 -4.78 -11.54 2.60
N PRO A 31 -3.57 -11.28 3.13
CA PRO A 31 -3.40 -10.73 4.48
C PRO A 31 -4.09 -9.37 4.67
N ALA A 32 -4.07 -8.50 3.66
CA ALA A 32 -4.74 -7.21 3.71
C ALA A 32 -6.28 -7.35 3.75
N GLU A 33 -6.83 -8.31 3.00
CA GLU A 33 -8.25 -8.68 3.04
C GLU A 33 -8.66 -9.20 4.43
N ALA A 34 -7.87 -10.11 4.99
CA ALA A 34 -8.12 -10.67 6.32
C ALA A 34 -8.10 -9.57 7.40
N LEU A 35 -7.21 -8.59 7.28
CA LEU A 35 -7.15 -7.45 8.19
C LEU A 35 -8.40 -6.57 8.08
N LEU A 36 -8.88 -6.32 6.85
CA LEU A 36 -10.13 -5.58 6.61
C LEU A 36 -11.35 -6.32 7.18
N ASP A 37 -11.43 -7.64 7.01
CA ASP A 37 -12.51 -8.46 7.55
C ASP A 37 -12.53 -8.42 9.09
N ALA A 38 -11.35 -8.50 9.71
CA ALA A 38 -11.21 -8.36 11.16
C ALA A 38 -11.67 -6.97 11.64
N ALA A 39 -11.23 -5.89 10.99
CA ALA A 39 -11.66 -4.53 11.31
C ALA A 39 -13.17 -4.35 11.14
N THR A 40 -13.74 -4.88 10.05
CA THR A 40 -15.17 -4.83 9.74
C THR A 40 -15.99 -5.54 10.80
N THR A 41 -15.57 -6.74 11.21
CA THR A 41 -16.26 -7.53 12.24
C THR A 41 -16.27 -6.77 13.57
N ARG A 42 -15.11 -6.27 14.00
CA ARG A 42 -14.98 -5.54 15.28
C ARG A 42 -15.78 -4.24 15.28
N LEU A 43 -15.78 -3.50 14.18
CA LEU A 43 -16.60 -2.29 14.10
C LEU A 43 -18.09 -2.66 14.11
N ARG A 44 -18.50 -3.69 13.37
CA ARG A 44 -19.89 -4.17 13.35
C ARG A 44 -20.39 -4.50 14.75
N ASP A 45 -19.60 -5.18 15.56
CA ASP A 45 -19.95 -5.51 16.95
C ASP A 45 -20.18 -4.25 17.80
N ARG A 46 -19.35 -3.21 17.58
CA ARG A 46 -19.46 -1.93 18.29
C ARG A 46 -20.69 -1.12 17.85
N VAL A 47 -21.08 -1.20 16.58
CA VAL A 47 -22.13 -0.33 16.01
C VAL A 47 -23.49 -1.00 15.86
N THR A 48 -23.60 -2.29 16.16
CA THR A 48 -24.88 -3.03 16.08
C THR A 48 -25.70 -2.84 17.37
N ALA A 49 -27.00 -2.62 17.21
CA ALA A 49 -28.00 -2.65 18.29
C ALA A 49 -29.27 -3.31 17.74
N ASP A 50 -29.89 -4.19 18.53
CA ASP A 50 -31.14 -4.89 18.14
C ASP A 50 -31.04 -5.59 16.78
N GLY A 51 -29.89 -6.23 16.50
CA GLY A 51 -29.65 -7.00 15.28
C GLY A 51 -29.39 -6.17 14.01
N ARG A 52 -29.29 -4.84 14.11
CA ARG A 52 -29.00 -3.94 12.97
C ARG A 52 -27.97 -2.88 13.32
N VAL A 53 -27.33 -2.32 12.30
CA VAL A 53 -26.41 -1.19 12.48
C VAL A 53 -27.19 0.02 12.99
N SER A 54 -26.71 0.61 14.08
CA SER A 54 -27.30 1.80 14.71
C SER A 54 -26.58 3.06 14.25
N ALA A 55 -27.31 4.01 13.68
CA ALA A 55 -26.77 5.31 13.27
C ALA A 55 -26.16 6.09 14.46
N GLY A 56 -26.81 6.04 15.63
CA GLY A 56 -26.28 6.70 16.83
C GLY A 56 -24.97 6.08 17.31
N LYS A 57 -24.83 4.75 17.23
CA LYS A 57 -23.55 4.10 17.56
C LYS A 57 -22.49 4.34 16.50
N LEU A 58 -22.86 4.41 15.21
CA LEU A 58 -21.92 4.79 14.15
C LEU A 58 -21.35 6.19 14.40
N GLU A 59 -22.20 7.17 14.74
CA GLU A 59 -21.77 8.54 15.06
C GLU A 59 -20.81 8.57 16.26
N GLN A 60 -21.11 7.82 17.32
CA GLN A 60 -20.21 7.67 18.47
C GLN A 60 -18.87 7.00 18.14
N ASN A 61 -18.79 6.29 17.01
CA ASN A 61 -17.61 5.60 16.53
C ASN A 61 -17.13 6.17 15.18
N GLN A 62 -17.39 7.45 14.89
CA GLN A 62 -17.15 8.07 13.59
C GLN A 62 -15.70 7.91 13.08
N ILE A 63 -14.70 8.10 13.95
CA ILE A 63 -13.29 7.90 13.59
C ILE A 63 -13.05 6.47 13.11
N ALA A 64 -13.62 5.48 13.78
CA ALA A 64 -13.48 4.08 13.38
C ALA A 64 -14.28 3.76 12.10
N ALA A 65 -15.44 4.39 11.91
CA ALA A 65 -16.24 4.23 10.69
C ALA A 65 -15.53 4.80 9.45
N HIS A 66 -15.02 6.03 9.54
CA HIS A 66 -14.21 6.64 8.49
C HIS A 66 -12.91 5.87 8.28
N GLY A 67 -12.26 5.45 9.38
CA GLY A 67 -11.06 4.64 9.32
C GLY A 67 -11.25 3.34 8.55
N LEU A 68 -12.35 2.63 8.80
CA LEU A 68 -12.70 1.42 8.06
C LEU A 68 -12.89 1.72 6.56
N ALA A 69 -13.52 2.83 6.20
CA ALA A 69 -13.69 3.23 4.80
C ALA A 69 -12.35 3.49 4.10
N TRP A 70 -11.40 4.12 4.80
CA TRP A 70 -10.04 4.34 4.29
C TRP A 70 -9.25 3.04 4.15
N LEU A 71 -9.29 2.16 5.16
CA LEU A 71 -8.68 0.82 5.04
C LEU A 71 -9.28 0.04 3.88
N SER A 72 -10.61 0.06 3.74
CA SER A 72 -11.30 -0.62 2.63
C SER A 72 -10.86 -0.06 1.27
N THR A 73 -10.70 1.26 1.15
CA THR A 73 -10.19 1.91 -0.07
C THR A 73 -8.79 1.41 -0.43
N TYR A 74 -7.89 1.31 0.56
CA TYR A 74 -6.52 0.86 0.32
C TYR A 74 -6.45 -0.60 -0.07
N VAL A 75 -7.20 -1.46 0.62
CA VAL A 75 -7.27 -2.89 0.28
C VAL A 75 -7.87 -3.08 -1.12
N GLU A 76 -8.90 -2.30 -1.48
CA GLU A 76 -9.47 -2.35 -2.83
C GLU A 76 -8.47 -1.86 -3.89
N ALA A 77 -7.73 -0.79 -3.62
CA ALA A 77 -6.68 -0.32 -4.52
C ALA A 77 -5.62 -1.40 -4.77
N LEU A 78 -5.18 -2.12 -3.73
CA LEU A 78 -4.24 -3.24 -3.87
C LEU A 78 -4.82 -4.37 -4.73
N ARG A 79 -6.09 -4.75 -4.52
CA ARG A 79 -6.79 -5.76 -5.36
C ARG A 79 -6.82 -5.33 -6.83
N GLN A 80 -7.22 -4.09 -7.10
CA GLN A 80 -7.35 -3.58 -8.46
C GLN A 80 -6.00 -3.43 -9.16
N MET A 81 -4.98 -2.97 -8.44
CA MET A 81 -3.60 -2.88 -8.95
C MET A 81 -3.04 -4.27 -9.29
N GLN A 82 -3.25 -5.27 -8.43
CA GLN A 82 -2.85 -6.65 -8.73
C GLN A 82 -3.55 -7.18 -9.98
N SER A 83 -4.88 -7.04 -10.05
CA SER A 83 -5.64 -7.51 -11.21
C SER A 83 -5.24 -6.80 -12.50
N TRP A 84 -4.94 -5.51 -12.44
CA TRP A 84 -4.40 -4.75 -13.56
C TRP A 84 -3.05 -5.29 -14.02
N ALA A 85 -2.12 -5.52 -13.09
CA ALA A 85 -0.78 -6.03 -13.39
C ALA A 85 -0.83 -7.44 -14.01
N GLU A 86 -1.70 -8.31 -13.51
CA GLU A 86 -1.92 -9.66 -14.06
C GLU A 86 -2.46 -9.62 -15.50
N ARG A 87 -3.44 -8.75 -15.78
CA ARG A 87 -3.97 -8.58 -17.15
C ARG A 87 -2.89 -8.08 -18.10
N LEU A 88 -2.13 -7.06 -17.70
CA LEU A 88 -1.01 -6.57 -18.50
C LEU A 88 0.05 -7.65 -18.73
N SER A 89 0.32 -8.48 -17.73
CA SER A 89 1.29 -9.57 -17.85
C SER A 89 0.82 -10.63 -18.84
N ALA A 90 -0.45 -11.01 -18.80
CA ALA A 90 -1.05 -11.94 -19.74
C ALA A 90 -1.03 -11.41 -21.19
N GLU A 91 -1.10 -10.09 -21.37
CA GLU A 91 -0.99 -9.42 -22.67
C GLU A 91 0.46 -9.17 -23.12
N GLY A 92 1.47 -9.51 -22.30
CA GLY A 92 2.88 -9.19 -22.59
C GLY A 92 3.21 -7.69 -22.51
N LYS A 93 2.36 -6.90 -21.85
CA LYS A 93 2.46 -5.44 -21.71
C LYS A 93 2.88 -4.98 -20.32
N PHE A 94 3.19 -5.91 -19.40
CA PHE A 94 3.69 -5.56 -18.06
C PHE A 94 5.20 -5.29 -18.13
N GLY A 95 5.53 -4.11 -18.65
CA GLY A 95 6.88 -3.61 -18.84
C GLY A 95 7.52 -3.14 -17.54
N GLU A 96 8.73 -2.59 -17.66
CA GLU A 96 9.48 -2.05 -16.53
C GLU A 96 8.78 -0.88 -15.81
N PRO A 97 8.22 0.15 -16.51
CA PRO A 97 7.52 1.23 -15.81
C PRO A 97 6.27 0.75 -15.08
N GLU A 98 5.50 -0.19 -15.64
CA GLU A 98 4.32 -0.77 -14.96
C GLU A 98 4.72 -1.57 -13.72
N LYS A 99 5.81 -2.34 -13.80
CA LYS A 99 6.37 -3.07 -12.64
C LYS A 99 6.79 -2.12 -11.53
N LEU A 100 7.49 -1.03 -11.86
CA LEU A 100 7.94 -0.04 -10.88
C LEU A 100 6.75 0.64 -10.20
N LEU A 101 5.75 1.09 -10.98
CA LEU A 101 4.55 1.70 -10.45
C LEU A 101 3.80 0.74 -9.51
N HIS A 102 3.63 -0.51 -9.94
CA HIS A 102 2.98 -1.57 -9.15
C HIS A 102 3.70 -1.84 -7.83
N GLN A 103 5.02 -2.02 -7.88
CA GLN A 103 5.86 -2.27 -6.71
C GLN A 103 5.82 -1.11 -5.71
N ILE A 104 5.95 0.12 -6.20
CA ILE A 104 5.92 1.33 -5.38
C ILE A 104 4.56 1.47 -4.69
N ALA A 105 3.47 1.27 -5.42
CA ALA A 105 2.12 1.35 -4.88
C ALA A 105 1.90 0.33 -3.76
N PHE A 106 2.29 -0.94 -3.97
CA PHE A 106 2.20 -1.98 -2.94
C PHE A 106 3.04 -1.65 -1.71
N GLY A 107 4.30 -1.24 -1.91
CA GLY A 107 5.18 -0.90 -0.79
C GLY A 107 4.65 0.26 0.06
N GLU A 108 4.13 1.30 -0.59
CA GLU A 108 3.55 2.46 0.11
C GLU A 108 2.27 2.08 0.85
N TYR A 109 1.33 1.43 0.18
CA TYR A 109 0.00 1.19 0.75
C TYR A 109 0.05 0.16 1.88
N LEU A 110 0.89 -0.87 1.78
CA LEU A 110 1.10 -1.83 2.87
C LEU A 110 1.79 -1.17 4.08
N SER A 111 2.77 -0.29 3.84
CA SER A 111 3.42 0.49 4.90
C SER A 111 2.45 1.42 5.61
N GLN A 112 1.56 2.08 4.87
CA GLN A 112 0.52 2.94 5.44
C GLN A 112 -0.56 2.14 6.17
N ILE A 113 -0.98 0.96 5.68
CA ILE A 113 -1.89 0.08 6.42
C ILE A 113 -1.27 -0.32 7.78
N GLN A 114 0.02 -0.66 7.81
CA GLN A 114 0.71 -1.08 9.04
C GLN A 114 1.00 0.08 10.00
N GLY A 115 1.43 1.22 9.45
CA GLY A 115 1.93 2.37 10.19
C GLY A 115 0.84 3.37 10.53
N GLY A 116 -0.04 3.65 9.58
CA GLY A 116 -1.20 4.52 9.71
C GLY A 116 -1.57 5.18 8.38
N ILE A 117 -2.87 5.25 8.09
CA ILE A 117 -3.41 5.79 6.85
C ILE A 117 -3.74 7.27 7.04
N PRO A 118 -3.15 8.19 6.25
CA PRO A 118 -3.54 9.60 6.30
C PRO A 118 -4.93 9.78 5.69
N MET A 119 -5.91 10.15 6.52
CA MET A 119 -7.27 10.51 6.06
C MET A 119 -7.36 11.99 5.69
N SER A 120 -6.57 12.82 6.36
CA SER A 120 -6.32 14.23 6.07
C SER A 120 -4.87 14.57 6.48
N GLN A 121 -4.44 15.83 6.33
CA GLN A 121 -3.11 16.23 6.80
C GLN A 121 -2.93 16.11 8.33
N GLY A 122 -4.03 16.22 9.10
CA GLY A 122 -4.01 16.17 10.57
C GLY A 122 -4.54 14.88 11.17
N GLU A 123 -5.19 14.03 10.37
CA GLU A 123 -5.85 12.82 10.85
C GLU A 123 -5.20 11.59 10.22
N ILE A 124 -4.51 10.82 11.07
CA ILE A 124 -3.90 9.56 10.69
C ILE A 124 -4.65 8.45 11.41
N LEU A 125 -5.32 7.61 10.63
CA LEU A 125 -5.91 6.38 11.15
C LEU A 125 -4.79 5.43 11.58
N ARG A 126 -4.75 5.05 12.86
CA ARG A 126 -3.90 3.94 13.31
C ARG A 126 -4.73 2.64 13.41
N PRO A 127 -4.11 1.46 13.22
CA PRO A 127 -4.85 0.19 13.31
C PRO A 127 -5.66 0.01 14.60
N GLN A 128 -5.11 0.43 15.75
CA GLN A 128 -5.81 0.32 17.02
C GLN A 128 -7.08 1.18 17.12
N ASP A 129 -7.20 2.26 16.34
CA ASP A 129 -8.35 3.17 16.40
C ASP A 129 -9.62 2.51 15.81
N ILE A 130 -9.43 1.56 14.89
CA ILE A 130 -10.48 0.68 14.34
C ILE A 130 -10.58 -0.67 15.08
N GLY A 131 -9.89 -0.80 16.21
CA GLY A 131 -9.97 -1.97 17.08
C GLY A 131 -9.09 -3.15 16.67
N LEU A 132 -8.18 -2.98 15.70
CA LEU A 132 -7.22 -4.03 15.34
C LEU A 132 -6.22 -4.24 16.47
N THR A 133 -5.99 -5.51 16.80
CA THR A 133 -5.09 -5.93 17.88
C THR A 133 -3.67 -6.10 17.37
N GLN A 134 -2.72 -6.31 18.30
CA GLN A 134 -1.35 -6.67 17.92
C GLN A 134 -1.27 -8.00 17.17
N ASP A 135 -2.16 -8.95 17.47
CA ASP A 135 -2.19 -10.23 16.78
C ASP A 135 -2.72 -10.10 15.36
N ASP A 136 -3.75 -9.25 15.15
CA ASP A 136 -4.23 -8.91 13.80
C ASP A 136 -3.11 -8.28 12.96
N ARG A 137 -2.36 -7.34 13.54
CA ARG A 137 -1.21 -6.69 12.87
C ARG A 137 -0.08 -7.68 12.57
N ARG A 138 0.17 -8.64 13.46
CA ARG A 138 1.19 -9.68 13.26
C ARG A 138 0.78 -10.65 12.14
N ALA A 139 -0.49 -11.02 12.09
CA ALA A 139 -1.04 -11.86 11.03
C ALA A 139 -0.99 -11.16 9.66
N PHE A 140 -1.17 -9.84 9.63
CA PHE A 140 -1.00 -9.04 8.42
C PHE A 140 0.45 -9.00 7.92
N MET A 141 1.43 -8.89 8.83
CA MET A 141 2.87 -8.82 8.51
C MET A 141 3.47 -10.18 8.15
N THR A 142 2.94 -10.80 7.10
CA THR A 142 3.55 -11.95 6.41
C THR A 142 4.91 -11.59 5.80
N ALA A 143 5.68 -12.58 5.35
CA ALA A 143 6.99 -12.35 4.77
C ALA A 143 6.92 -11.46 3.52
N GLU A 144 5.92 -11.69 2.67
CA GLU A 144 5.70 -10.95 1.43
C GLU A 144 5.28 -9.50 1.70
N VAL A 145 4.38 -9.29 2.66
CA VAL A 145 4.00 -7.94 3.12
C VAL A 145 5.21 -7.20 3.70
N ALA A 146 6.02 -7.87 4.51
CA ALA A 146 7.23 -7.27 5.08
C ALA A 146 8.24 -6.90 3.99
N THR A 147 8.52 -7.79 3.04
CA THR A 147 9.40 -7.52 1.90
C THR A 147 8.93 -6.33 1.08
N LEU A 148 7.63 -6.27 0.73
CA LEU A 148 7.08 -5.16 -0.05
C LEU A 148 7.08 -3.84 0.73
N ALA A 149 6.73 -3.86 2.02
CA ALA A 149 6.73 -2.65 2.85
C ALA A 149 8.15 -2.08 3.01
N GLU A 150 9.17 -2.94 3.15
CA GLU A 150 10.55 -2.51 3.35
C GLU A 150 11.23 -2.08 2.03
N ALA A 151 11.02 -2.85 0.95
CA ALA A 151 11.81 -2.72 -0.27
C ALA A 151 10.99 -2.32 -1.52
N GLY A 152 9.67 -2.17 -1.40
CA GLY A 152 8.81 -1.86 -2.54
C GLY A 152 8.88 -0.39 -3.00
N ASN A 153 8.89 0.56 -2.05
CA ASN A 153 8.94 1.99 -2.34
C ASN A 153 10.31 2.60 -1.98
N THR A 154 11.36 2.20 -2.70
CA THR A 154 12.74 2.67 -2.46
C THR A 154 13.10 3.89 -3.32
N GLN A 155 14.18 4.57 -2.96
CA GLN A 155 14.74 5.64 -3.79
C GLN A 155 15.12 5.14 -5.19
N ALA A 156 15.73 3.95 -5.28
CA ALA A 156 16.13 3.35 -6.56
C ALA A 156 14.92 3.12 -7.47
N ALA A 157 13.84 2.52 -6.94
CA ALA A 157 12.60 2.31 -7.69
C ALA A 157 11.99 3.63 -8.19
N ARG A 158 11.89 4.64 -7.31
CA ARG A 158 11.35 5.96 -7.66
C ARG A 158 12.20 6.68 -8.71
N SER A 159 13.52 6.67 -8.57
CA SER A 159 14.43 7.30 -9.54
C SER A 159 14.29 6.66 -10.92
N GLN A 160 14.25 5.32 -10.99
CA GLN A 160 14.10 4.59 -12.25
C GLN A 160 12.75 4.90 -12.93
N LEU A 161 11.66 4.97 -12.15
CA LEU A 161 10.34 5.33 -12.69
C LEU A 161 10.33 6.75 -13.27
N VAL A 162 10.97 7.71 -12.58
CA VAL A 162 11.07 9.09 -13.06
C VAL A 162 11.85 9.17 -14.38
N GLU A 163 12.90 8.37 -14.55
CA GLU A 163 13.64 8.34 -15.81
C GLU A 163 12.74 7.90 -16.98
N PHE A 164 11.98 6.80 -16.81
CA PHE A 164 10.99 6.37 -17.81
C PHE A 164 9.93 7.45 -18.12
N MET A 165 9.45 8.16 -17.10
CA MET A 165 8.48 9.25 -17.30
C MET A 165 9.07 10.40 -18.11
N ARG A 166 10.37 10.70 -17.95
CA ARG A 166 11.06 11.75 -18.73
C ARG A 166 11.25 11.32 -20.17
N GLU A 167 11.70 10.09 -20.40
CA GLU A 167 11.89 9.57 -21.76
C GLU A 167 10.57 9.55 -22.56
N THR A 168 9.48 9.14 -21.91
CA THR A 168 8.13 9.11 -22.52
C THR A 168 7.54 10.51 -22.69
N GLY A 169 7.74 11.41 -21.71
CA GLY A 169 7.30 12.81 -21.80
C GLY A 169 8.06 13.62 -22.86
N VAL A 170 9.28 13.22 -23.21
CA VAL A 170 10.05 13.79 -24.32
C VAL A 170 9.62 13.23 -25.67
N SER A 171 9.11 11.99 -25.75
CA SER A 171 8.58 11.43 -27.00
C SER A 171 7.21 11.98 -27.39
N ASP A 172 6.39 12.42 -26.42
CA ASP A 172 5.07 13.03 -26.66
C ASP A 172 5.12 14.57 -26.75
N GLY A 173 6.31 15.16 -26.63
CA GLY A 173 6.57 16.58 -26.79
C GLY A 173 6.67 17.00 -28.26
N VAL A 174 5.63 17.69 -28.73
CA VAL A 174 5.52 18.42 -30.01
C VAL A 174 6.86 18.98 -30.51
N GLY A 175 7.29 18.49 -31.68
CA GLY A 175 8.10 19.25 -32.63
C GLY A 175 7.25 20.20 -33.47
#